data_AF-A0A7Y2IGZ0-F1
#
_entry.id   AF-A0A7Y2IGZ0-F1
#
_cell.length_a   1.000
_cell.length_b   1.000
_cell.length_c   1.000
_cell.angle_alpha   90.00
_cell.angle_beta   90.00
_cell.angle_gamma   90.00
#
_symmetry.space_group_name_H-M   'P 1'
#
loop_
_entity.id
_entity.type
_entity.pdbx_description
1 polymer ?
#
loop_
_entity_poly.entity_id
_entity_poly.type
_entity_poly.pdbx_seq_one_letter_code
_entity_poly.pdbx_strand_id
1 'polypeptide(L)' 'VVRVNERWLAFEDRCSHAGCAFSQDGELDGTTAICYCHGSEFDITTGEATRPPAVEPIRTFPVRASENAIEVDVSSGS' A
#
# COMPACT_ATOMS: atom_id res chain seq x y z
N VAL A 1 0.50 -1.44 6.71
CA VAL A 1 0.89 -2.87 6.77
C VAL A 1 -0.38 -3.69 6.69
N VAL A 2 -0.41 -4.69 5.81
CA VAL A 2 -1.57 -5.56 5.58
C VAL A 2 -1.12 -7.01 5.42
N ARG A 3 -2.06 -7.94 5.58
CA ARG A 3 -1.85 -9.36 5.30
C ARG A 3 -2.72 -9.77 4.12
N VAL A 4 -2.08 -10.22 3.05
CA VAL A 4 -2.77 -10.77 1.87
C VAL A 4 -2.37 -12.24 1.78
N ASN A 5 -3.36 -13.12 1.94
CA ASN A 5 -3.12 -14.56 2.14
C ASN A 5 -2.15 -14.80 3.32
N GLU A 6 -1.00 -15.43 3.06
CA GLU A 6 0.03 -15.72 4.06
C GLU A 6 1.22 -14.75 4.02
N ARG A 7 1.14 -13.66 3.23
CA ARG A 7 2.23 -12.69 3.06
C ARG A 7 1.90 -11.38 3.75
N TRP A 8 2.88 -10.85 4.48
CA TRP A 8 2.83 -9.51 5.03
C TRP A 8 3.42 -8.51 4.04
N LEU A 9 2.68 -7.44 3.78
CA LEU A 9 3.06 -6.38 2.85
C LEU A 9 2.96 -5.03 3.56
N ALA A 10 3.83 -4.10 3.18
CA ALA A 10 3.82 -2.74 3.68
C ALA A 10 4.00 -1.76 2.51
N PHE A 11 3.20 -0.71 2.54
CA PHE A 11 3.17 0.34 1.53
C PHE A 11 2.81 1.68 2.18
N GLU A 12 3.03 2.77 1.46
CA GLU A 12 2.72 4.14 1.90
C GLU A 12 1.22 4.29 2.16
N ASP A 13 0.86 4.75 3.36
CA ASP A 13 -0.54 4.90 3.75
C ASP A 13 -1.20 6.09 3.07
N ARG A 14 -0.42 6.99 2.47
CA ARG A 14 -0.89 8.19 1.79
C ARG A 14 -1.00 7.96 0.29
N CYS A 15 -2.21 8.11 -0.25
CA CYS A 15 -2.45 8.12 -1.69
C CYS A 15 -1.64 9.24 -2.36
N SER A 16 -0.88 8.92 -3.40
CA SER A 16 0.00 9.86 -4.12
C SER A 16 -0.76 11.00 -4.82
N HIS A 17 -2.05 10.84 -5.11
CA HIS A 17 -2.87 11.88 -5.76
C HIS A 17 -3.08 13.12 -4.87
N ALA A 18 -3.60 12.95 -3.65
CA ALA A 18 -3.99 14.05 -2.77
C ALA A 18 -3.76 13.79 -1.27
N GLY A 19 -3.05 12.70 -0.92
CA GLY A 19 -2.64 12.42 0.46
C GLY A 19 -3.72 11.84 1.38
N CYS A 20 -4.84 11.34 0.84
CA CYS A 20 -5.80 10.57 1.63
C CYS A 20 -5.15 9.33 2.27
N ALA A 21 -5.54 8.99 3.49
CA ALA A 21 -5.03 7.81 4.18
C ALA A 21 -5.82 6.56 3.76
N PHE A 22 -5.18 5.55 3.18
CA PHE A 22 -5.85 4.29 2.82
C PHE A 22 -6.41 3.58 4.06
N SER A 23 -5.70 3.65 5.19
CA SER A 23 -6.14 3.07 6.46
C SER A 23 -7.44 3.66 7.02
N GLN A 24 -7.87 4.82 6.56
CA GLN A 24 -9.10 5.50 6.99
C GLN A 24 -10.16 5.52 5.88
N ASP A 25 -9.74 5.83 4.65
CA ASP A 25 -10.60 6.14 3.52
C ASP A 25 -10.28 5.25 2.31
N GLY A 26 -10.01 3.96 2.55
CA GLY A 26 -9.71 3.02 1.48
C GLY A 26 -10.17 1.59 1.78
N GLU A 27 -10.02 0.74 0.77
CA GLU A 27 -10.28 -0.69 0.83
C GLU A 27 -9.10 -1.45 0.21
N LEU A 28 -8.90 -2.69 0.67
CA LEU A 28 -7.96 -3.61 0.06
C LEU A 28 -8.73 -4.78 -0.58
N ASP A 29 -8.67 -4.89 -1.90
CA ASP A 29 -9.15 -6.04 -2.66
C ASP A 29 -7.96 -6.86 -3.18
N GLY A 30 -7.63 -7.95 -2.47
CA GLY A 30 -6.44 -8.74 -2.74
C GLY A 30 -5.17 -7.91 -2.58
N THR A 31 -4.47 -7.65 -3.70
CA THR A 31 -3.29 -6.76 -3.75
C THR A 31 -3.60 -5.38 -4.30
N THR A 32 -4.87 -5.02 -4.46
CA THR A 32 -5.29 -3.71 -4.96
C THR A 32 -5.74 -2.83 -3.80
N ALA A 33 -5.02 -1.75 -3.54
CA ALA A 33 -5.48 -0.71 -2.63
C ALA A 33 -6.34 0.30 -3.39
N ILE A 34 -7.58 0.49 -2.94
CA ILE A 34 -8.56 1.41 -3.52
C ILE A 34 -8.68 2.61 -2.59
N CYS A 35 -8.41 3.81 -3.11
CA CYS A 35 -8.62 5.08 -2.39
C CYS A 35 -10.03 5.60 -2.64
N TYR A 36 -10.88 5.65 -1.62
CA TYR A 36 -12.27 6.07 -1.76
C TYR A 36 -12.47 7.58 -1.87
N CYS A 37 -11.46 8.40 -1.61
CA CYS A 37 -11.58 9.86 -1.81
C CYS A 37 -11.92 10.21 -3.26
N HIS A 38 -11.23 9.59 -4.23
CA HIS A 38 -11.37 9.94 -5.66
C HIS A 38 -11.27 8.72 -6.59
N GLY A 39 -11.14 7.51 -6.06
CA GLY A 39 -11.18 6.25 -6.83
C GLY A 39 -9.85 5.79 -7.44
N SER A 40 -8.71 6.32 -7.01
CA SER A 40 -7.40 5.81 -7.47
C SER A 40 -7.12 4.42 -6.92
N GLU A 41 -6.45 3.60 -7.71
CA GLU A 41 -6.08 2.22 -7.33
C GLU A 41 -4.59 2.00 -7.51
N PHE A 42 -4.04 1.12 -6.67
CA PHE A 42 -2.62 0.80 -6.65
C PHE A 42 -2.41 -0.69 -6.44
N ASP A 43 -1.44 -1.29 -7.15
CA ASP A 43 -0.92 -2.61 -6.80
C ASP A 43 0.05 -2.47 -5.63
N ILE A 44 -0.30 -2.98 -4.44
CA ILE A 44 0.51 -2.84 -3.23
C ILE A 44 1.77 -3.72 -3.22
N THR A 45 1.96 -4.59 -4.22
CA THR A 45 3.17 -5.40 -4.36
C THR A 45 4.29 -4.67 -5.09
N THR A 46 3.92 -3.72 -5.96
CA THR A 46 4.86 -2.92 -6.76
C THR A 46 4.82 -1.43 -6.41
N GLY A 47 3.70 -0.96 -5.85
CA GLY A 47 3.40 0.44 -5.61
C GLY A 47 2.79 1.16 -6.81
N GLU A 48 2.68 0.50 -7.96
CA GLU A 48 2.22 1.11 -9.21
C GLU A 48 0.78 1.60 -9.11
N ALA A 49 0.53 2.83 -9.58
CA ALA A 49 -0.83 3.35 -9.76
C ALA A 49 -1.47 2.65 -10.97
N THR A 50 -2.52 1.87 -10.73
CA THR A 50 -3.21 1.08 -11.76
C THR A 50 -4.48 1.76 -12.27
N ARG A 51 -5.00 2.74 -11.52
CA ARG A 51 -6.18 3.52 -11.90
C ARG A 51 -6.04 5.00 -11.53
N PRO A 52 -6.29 5.94 -12.47
CA PRO A 52 -6.29 7.37 -12.19
C PRO A 52 -7.41 7.75 -11.20
N PRO A 53 -7.33 8.91 -10.52
CA PRO A 53 -6.49 10.07 -10.87
C PRO A 53 -5.00 10.04 -10.47
N ALA A 54 -4.57 9.16 -9.56
CA ALA A 54 -3.14 9.00 -9.27
C ALA A 54 -2.38 8.51 -10.50
N VAL A 55 -1.17 9.05 -10.69
CA VAL A 55 -0.24 8.62 -11.75
C VAL A 55 1.14 8.29 -11.19
N GLU A 56 1.55 8.92 -10.08
CA GLU A 56 2.76 8.54 -9.36
C GLU A 56 2.52 7.26 -8.53
N PRO A 57 3.50 6.34 -8.50
CA PRO A 57 3.44 5.18 -7.63
C PRO A 57 3.49 5.60 -6.15
N ILE A 58 2.97 4.73 -5.29
CA ILE A 58 3.18 4.78 -3.84
C ILE A 58 4.38 3.92 -3.46
N ARG A 59 5.07 4.26 -2.37
CA ARG A 59 6.22 3.47 -1.91
C ARG A 59 5.78 2.12 -1.39
N THR A 60 6.58 1.09 -1.67
CA THR A 60 6.51 -0.21 -0.98
C THR A 60 7.70 -0.37 -0.04
N PHE A 61 7.50 -1.12 1.03
CA PHE A 61 8.51 -1.32 2.07
C PHE A 61 8.78 -2.81 2.28
N PRO A 62 10.05 -3.25 2.31
CA PRO A 62 10.40 -4.62 2.67
C PRO A 62 9.87 -4.98 4.05
N VAL A 63 9.28 -6.18 4.14
CA VAL A 63 8.72 -6.72 5.37
C VAL A 63 9.42 -8.02 5.73
N ARG A 64 9.83 -8.12 7.00
CA ARG A 64 10.32 -9.37 7.60
C ARG A 64 9.34 -9.80 8.69
N ALA A 65 8.76 -10.99 8.53
CA ALA A 65 7.85 -11.56 9.52
C ALA A 65 8.52 -12.71 10.28
N SER A 66 8.26 -12.77 11.58
CA SER A 66 8.64 -13.84 12.50
C SER A 66 7.42 -14.21 13.36
N GLU A 67 7.55 -15.24 14.19
CA GLU A 67 6.47 -15.71 15.06
C GLU A 67 5.87 -14.61 15.95
N ASN A 68 6.70 -13.67 16.43
CA ASN A 68 6.30 -12.67 17.41
C ASN A 68 6.30 -11.22 16.90
N ALA A 69 6.76 -10.99 15.67
CA ALA A 69 6.97 -9.64 15.17
C ALA A 69 6.87 -9.53 13.66
N ILE A 70 6.39 -8.38 13.20
CA ILE A 70 6.45 -7.90 11.82
C ILE A 70 7.33 -6.66 11.84
N GLU A 71 8.44 -6.72 11.11
CA GLU A 71 9.37 -5.61 10.96
C GLU A 71 9.24 -5.02 9.56
N VAL A 72 9.22 -3.70 9.48
CA VAL A 72 9.14 -2.95 8.22
C VAL A 72 10.41 -2.10 8.11
N ASP A 73 11.14 -2.25 7.02
CA ASP A 73 12.25 -1.35 6.71
C ASP A 73 11.69 -0.08 6.03
N VAL A 74 11.71 1.04 6.76
CA VAL A 74 11.25 2.34 6.26
C VAL A 74 12.37 3.15 5.59
N SER A 75 13.61 2.65 5.66
CA SER A 75 14.80 3.30 5.09
C SER A 75 15.12 2.84 3.68
N SER A 76 14.65 1.65 3.30
CA SER A 76 14.76 1.11 1.95
C SER A 76 13.37 0.81 1.41
N GLY A 77 13.01 1.42 0.28
CA GLY A 77 11.71 1.28 -0.35
C GLY A 77 11.81 1.69 -1.81
N SER A 78 10.95 1.10 -2.64
CA SER A 78 10.84 1.40 -4.08
C SER A 78 9.63 2.27 -4.33
#